data_AF-A0A4Q0I104-F1
#
_entry.id   AF-A0A4Q0I104-F1
#
_cell.length_a   1.000
_cell.length_b   1.000
_cell.length_c   1.000
_cell.angle_alpha   90.00
_cell.angle_beta   90.00
_cell.angle_gamma   90.00
#
_symmetry.space_group_name_H-M   'P 1'
#
loop_
_entity.id
_entity.type
_entity.pdbx_description
1 polymer ?
#
loop_
_entity_poly.entity_id
_entity_poly.type
_entity_poly.pdbx_seq_one_letter_code
_entity_poly.pdbx_strand_id
1 'polypeptide(L)'
;MTQPPTEVPAAGGEHAAYLRGYPDGSFKPERNITRAEAAVIFAKLLGANESDAAEYTISYTDLSDTHWAAWAIKYASDKGLFKGYPDGSFKPDQNITRAEFATVVLEFLKIVKDQEIIDKLAALDISVPKFDDSIGHWAQESIERLSRMGYISGYPNGTFQPQSFIKRSESVALINRALERGPLNEAPKTFPDVDESYWAFRDIAEGALDHKFIIKEDNIEVFLQIIEK
;
A
#
# COMPACT_ATOMS: atom_id res chain seq x y z
N MET A 1 30.99 27.93 28.05
CA MET A 1 29.75 27.17 28.25
C MET A 1 28.99 27.26 26.93
N THR A 2 29.07 26.23 26.11
CA THR A 2 28.32 26.15 24.84
C THR A 2 26.89 25.78 25.19
N GLN A 3 25.92 26.63 24.83
CA GLN A 3 24.51 26.27 24.88
C GLN A 3 24.31 24.93 24.14
N PRO A 4 23.51 24.00 24.67
CA PRO A 4 23.07 22.86 23.86
C PRO A 4 22.32 23.42 22.64
N PRO A 5 22.41 22.78 21.46
CA PRO A 5 21.62 23.18 20.31
C PRO A 5 20.16 23.20 20.72
N THR A 6 19.49 24.32 20.48
CA THR A 6 18.05 24.44 20.62
C THR A 6 17.44 23.52 19.55
N GLU A 7 17.08 22.29 19.93
CA GLU A 7 16.30 21.42 19.06
C GLU A 7 15.00 22.15 18.74
N VAL A 8 14.86 22.59 17.49
CA VAL A 8 13.56 22.88 16.91
C VAL A 8 12.76 21.57 17.08
N PRO A 9 11.54 21.59 17.66
CA PRO A 9 10.74 20.38 17.73
C PRO A 9 10.53 19.88 16.31
N ALA A 10 11.17 18.76 15.96
CA ALA A 10 10.91 18.11 14.69
C ALA A 10 9.43 17.74 14.68
N ALA A 11 8.69 18.19 13.65
CA ALA A 11 7.31 17.74 13.46
C ALA A 11 7.32 16.22 13.40
N GLY A 12 6.42 15.55 14.11
CA GLY A 12 6.44 14.09 14.23
C GLY A 12 5.04 13.53 14.35
N GLY A 13 4.94 12.21 14.22
CA GLY A 13 3.66 11.52 14.19
C GLY A 13 3.76 10.08 14.64
N GLU A 14 2.63 9.40 14.53
CA GLU A 14 2.52 7.96 14.71
C GLU A 14 1.95 7.35 13.44
N HIS A 15 2.52 6.24 13.01
CA HIS A 15 1.91 5.44 11.98
C HIS A 15 1.59 4.03 12.49
N ALA A 16 0.45 3.51 12.04
CA ALA A 16 0.05 2.13 12.27
C ALA A 16 0.50 1.22 11.12
N ALA A 17 0.82 -0.03 11.46
CA ALA A 17 1.13 -1.08 10.52
C ALA A 17 -0.13 -1.49 9.74
N TYR A 18 -0.04 -1.46 8.41
CA TYR A 18 -1.10 -1.96 7.54
C TYR A 18 -0.79 -3.35 6.98
N LEU A 19 0.48 -3.79 6.99
CA LEU A 19 0.91 -5.12 6.55
C LEU A 19 1.93 -5.72 7.52
N ARG A 20 1.45 -6.45 8.54
CA ARG A 20 2.31 -7.12 9.52
C ARG A 20 3.04 -8.34 8.93
N GLY A 21 4.13 -8.73 9.57
CA GLY A 21 4.82 -10.00 9.34
C GLY A 21 4.06 -11.22 9.84
N TYR A 22 4.69 -12.37 9.77
CA TYR A 22 4.13 -13.67 10.12
C TYR A 22 4.38 -14.04 11.59
N PRO A 23 3.63 -15.02 12.13
CA PRO A 23 3.86 -15.53 13.48
C PRO A 23 5.27 -16.13 13.70
N ASP A 24 5.94 -16.55 12.63
CA ASP A 24 7.34 -17.04 12.65
C ASP A 24 8.37 -15.89 12.73
N GLY A 25 7.92 -14.64 12.81
CA GLY A 25 8.75 -13.44 12.88
C GLY A 25 9.25 -12.93 11.53
N SER A 26 8.98 -13.62 10.42
CA SER A 26 9.43 -13.19 9.08
C SER A 26 8.49 -12.19 8.42
N PHE A 27 8.97 -11.42 7.46
CA PHE A 27 8.13 -10.57 6.60
C PHE A 27 7.78 -11.24 5.26
N LYS A 28 8.63 -12.12 4.74
CA LYS A 28 8.53 -12.79 3.42
C LYS A 28 8.42 -11.79 2.26
N PRO A 29 9.40 -10.89 2.05
CA PRO A 29 9.29 -9.77 1.11
C PRO A 29 9.01 -10.19 -0.33
N GLU A 30 9.51 -11.35 -0.75
CA GLU A 30 9.35 -11.89 -2.11
C GLU A 30 8.06 -12.69 -2.31
N ARG A 31 7.26 -12.91 -1.27
CA ARG A 31 5.98 -13.62 -1.39
C ARG A 31 4.95 -12.69 -2.03
N ASN A 32 4.15 -13.23 -2.94
CA ASN A 32 2.99 -12.52 -3.49
C ASN A 32 1.89 -12.36 -2.43
N ILE A 33 1.11 -11.28 -2.51
CA ILE A 33 -0.08 -11.11 -1.66
C ILE A 33 -1.34 -11.59 -2.37
N THR A 34 -2.29 -12.10 -1.59
CA THR A 34 -3.61 -12.46 -2.08
C THR A 34 -4.52 -11.25 -2.20
N ARG A 35 -5.61 -11.39 -2.96
CA ARG A 35 -6.66 -10.37 -3.04
C ARG A 35 -7.32 -10.10 -1.68
N ALA A 36 -7.47 -11.11 -0.84
CA ALA A 36 -7.92 -10.96 0.55
C ALA A 36 -6.94 -10.13 1.40
N GLU A 37 -5.64 -10.40 1.30
CA GLU A 37 -4.62 -9.60 2.00
C GLU A 37 -4.63 -8.14 1.53
N ALA A 38 -4.74 -7.90 0.22
CA ALA A 38 -4.88 -6.55 -0.32
C ALA A 38 -6.11 -5.82 0.23
N ALA A 39 -7.28 -6.47 0.27
CA ALA A 39 -8.50 -5.88 0.84
C ALA A 39 -8.32 -5.50 2.32
N VAL A 40 -7.68 -6.36 3.12
CA VAL A 40 -7.39 -6.07 4.53
C VAL A 40 -6.44 -4.89 4.70
N ILE A 41 -5.41 -4.79 3.86
CA ILE A 41 -4.49 -3.64 3.87
C ILE A 41 -5.26 -2.33 3.69
N PHE A 42 -6.06 -2.23 2.62
CA PHE A 42 -6.78 -0.98 2.32
C PHE A 42 -7.92 -0.69 3.29
N ALA A 43 -8.62 -1.71 3.81
CA ALA A 43 -9.63 -1.51 4.85
C ALA A 43 -9.00 -0.90 6.12
N LYS A 44 -7.85 -1.44 6.56
CA LYS A 44 -7.10 -0.88 7.70
C LYS A 44 -6.60 0.53 7.46
N LEU A 45 -6.11 0.82 6.25
CA LEU A 45 -5.69 2.18 5.88
C LEU A 45 -6.84 3.20 5.89
N LEU A 46 -8.08 2.74 5.69
CA LEU A 46 -9.29 3.55 5.84
C LEU A 46 -9.85 3.56 7.27
N GLY A 47 -9.11 3.00 8.24
CA GLY A 47 -9.51 2.97 9.65
C GLY A 47 -10.55 1.90 10.01
N ALA A 48 -10.89 1.01 9.08
CA ALA A 48 -11.84 -0.06 9.31
C ALA A 48 -11.22 -1.22 10.07
N ASN A 49 -12.06 -1.95 10.79
CA ASN A 49 -11.69 -3.14 11.54
C ASN A 49 -12.81 -4.20 11.51
N GLU A 50 -12.55 -5.36 12.09
CA GLU A 50 -13.49 -6.50 12.08
C GLU A 50 -14.85 -6.18 12.72
N SER A 51 -14.93 -5.23 13.65
CA SER A 51 -16.21 -4.86 14.28
C SER A 51 -17.15 -4.10 13.34
N ASP A 52 -16.63 -3.54 12.25
CA ASP A 52 -17.43 -2.84 11.22
C ASP A 52 -18.12 -3.83 10.26
N ALA A 53 -17.81 -5.14 10.35
CA ALA A 53 -18.24 -6.16 9.37
C ALA A 53 -19.77 -6.27 9.18
N ALA A 54 -20.55 -5.93 10.22
CA ALA A 54 -22.01 -6.12 10.23
C ALA A 54 -22.77 -5.13 9.33
N GLU A 55 -22.11 -4.09 8.82
CA GLU A 55 -22.77 -3.01 8.08
C GLU A 55 -22.85 -3.25 6.56
N TYR A 56 -22.12 -4.24 6.03
CA TYR A 56 -21.93 -4.39 4.58
C TYR A 56 -22.74 -5.53 3.97
N THR A 57 -23.52 -5.21 2.93
CA THR A 57 -24.42 -6.16 2.22
C THR A 57 -23.80 -6.78 0.96
N ILE A 58 -22.57 -6.39 0.60
CA ILE A 58 -21.83 -6.99 -0.52
C ILE A 58 -21.66 -8.49 -0.29
N SER A 59 -21.90 -9.29 -1.34
CA SER A 59 -21.68 -10.73 -1.34
C SER A 59 -20.98 -11.18 -2.61
N TYR A 60 -20.22 -12.27 -2.50
CA TYR A 60 -19.54 -12.94 -3.62
C TYR A 60 -19.81 -14.43 -3.54
N THR A 61 -19.86 -15.09 -4.69
CA THR A 61 -20.20 -16.53 -4.79
C THR A 61 -19.20 -17.45 -4.12
N ASP A 62 -17.95 -17.00 -3.93
CA ASP A 62 -16.83 -17.72 -3.35
C ASP A 62 -16.35 -17.13 -2.01
N LEU A 63 -17.13 -16.24 -1.39
CA LEU A 63 -16.79 -15.64 -0.10
C LEU A 63 -17.72 -16.15 1.01
N SER A 64 -17.17 -17.00 1.88
CA SER A 64 -17.85 -17.39 3.12
C SER A 64 -17.82 -16.25 4.14
N ASP A 65 -18.90 -16.05 4.90
CA ASP A 65 -18.95 -15.09 6.00
C ASP A 65 -17.95 -15.40 7.13
N THR A 66 -17.48 -16.64 7.24
CA THR A 66 -16.44 -17.04 8.21
C THR A 66 -15.02 -16.91 7.67
N HIS A 67 -14.85 -16.51 6.41
CA HIS A 67 -13.53 -16.24 5.85
C HIS A 67 -12.89 -15.07 6.62
N TRP A 68 -11.63 -15.22 7.05
CA TRP A 68 -10.93 -14.25 7.92
C TRP A 68 -10.91 -12.81 7.36
N ALA A 69 -10.89 -12.67 6.04
CA ALA A 69 -10.92 -11.37 5.35
C ALA A 69 -12.32 -10.94 4.88
N ALA A 70 -13.40 -11.66 5.22
CA ALA A 70 -14.75 -11.35 4.72
C ALA A 70 -15.17 -9.92 5.06
N TRP A 71 -14.89 -9.47 6.28
CA TRP A 71 -15.16 -8.10 6.72
C TRP A 71 -14.49 -7.06 5.82
N ALA A 72 -13.20 -7.23 5.54
CA ALA A 72 -12.41 -6.28 4.78
C ALA A 72 -12.74 -6.31 3.29
N ILE A 73 -13.03 -7.51 2.75
CA ILE A 73 -13.46 -7.67 1.36
C ILE A 73 -14.78 -6.93 1.15
N LYS A 74 -15.75 -7.11 2.05
CA LYS A 74 -17.04 -6.42 1.97
C LYS A 74 -16.87 -4.90 2.14
N TYR A 75 -16.10 -4.47 3.14
CA TYR A 75 -15.79 -3.05 3.37
C TYR A 75 -15.14 -2.40 2.14
N ALA A 76 -14.04 -2.98 1.64
CA ALA A 76 -13.29 -2.41 0.53
C ALA A 76 -14.12 -2.40 -0.77
N SER A 77 -15.02 -3.37 -0.94
CA SER A 77 -15.94 -3.40 -2.07
C SER A 77 -17.06 -2.36 -1.96
N ASP A 78 -17.60 -2.13 -0.76
CA ASP A 78 -18.55 -1.05 -0.47
C ASP A 78 -17.93 0.34 -0.75
N LYS A 79 -16.66 0.52 -0.39
CA LYS A 79 -15.88 1.73 -0.72
C LYS A 79 -15.50 1.84 -2.20
N GLY A 80 -15.85 0.87 -3.03
CA GLY A 80 -15.57 0.87 -4.47
C GLY A 80 -14.11 0.56 -4.84
N LEU A 81 -13.29 0.14 -3.88
CA LEU A 81 -11.89 -0.26 -4.13
C LEU A 81 -11.80 -1.57 -4.90
N PHE A 82 -12.75 -2.48 -4.65
CA PHE A 82 -12.87 -3.76 -5.35
C PHE A 82 -14.27 -3.92 -5.95
N LYS A 83 -14.35 -4.52 -7.14
CA LYS A 83 -15.63 -4.76 -7.83
C LYS A 83 -15.95 -6.25 -8.03
N GLY A 84 -15.07 -7.15 -7.60
CA GLY A 84 -15.15 -8.58 -7.92
C GLY A 84 -14.97 -8.88 -9.41
N TYR A 85 -15.28 -10.10 -9.82
CA TYR A 85 -15.22 -10.55 -11.21
C TYR A 85 -16.62 -10.66 -11.83
N PRO A 86 -16.75 -10.63 -13.17
CA PRO A 86 -18.04 -10.75 -13.86
C PRO A 86 -18.82 -12.04 -13.55
N ASP A 87 -18.15 -13.10 -13.08
CA ASP A 87 -18.75 -14.37 -12.65
C ASP A 87 -19.34 -14.32 -11.23
N GLY A 88 -19.31 -13.15 -10.57
CA GLY A 88 -19.80 -12.94 -9.22
C GLY A 88 -18.84 -13.38 -8.11
N SER A 89 -17.61 -13.81 -8.45
CA SER A 89 -16.58 -14.19 -7.48
C SER A 89 -15.70 -13.01 -7.07
N PHE A 90 -15.02 -13.14 -5.93
CA PHE A 90 -13.95 -12.26 -5.49
C PHE A 90 -12.56 -12.86 -5.65
N LYS A 91 -12.42 -14.19 -5.55
CA LYS A 91 -11.18 -14.96 -5.56
C LYS A 91 -10.23 -14.55 -4.42
N PRO A 92 -10.66 -14.67 -3.14
CA PRO A 92 -9.94 -14.14 -1.99
C PRO A 92 -8.52 -14.70 -1.83
N ASP A 93 -8.35 -15.99 -2.11
CA ASP A 93 -7.07 -16.69 -1.95
C ASP A 93 -6.17 -16.62 -3.18
N GLN A 94 -6.65 -16.03 -4.29
CA GLN A 94 -5.83 -15.82 -5.46
C GLN A 94 -4.86 -14.66 -5.24
N ASN A 95 -3.61 -14.82 -5.70
CA ASN A 95 -2.67 -13.71 -5.74
C ASN A 95 -3.21 -12.56 -6.61
N ILE A 96 -3.07 -11.33 -6.11
CA ILE A 96 -3.47 -10.14 -6.85
C ILE A 96 -2.36 -9.74 -7.84
N THR A 97 -2.77 -9.37 -9.05
CA THR A 97 -1.84 -8.87 -10.07
C THR A 97 -1.40 -7.44 -9.76
N ARG A 98 -0.26 -7.04 -10.32
CA ARG A 98 0.23 -5.65 -10.23
C ARG A 98 -0.74 -4.66 -10.84
N ALA A 99 -1.41 -5.02 -11.94
CA ALA A 99 -2.45 -4.20 -12.55
C ALA A 99 -3.64 -3.99 -11.62
N GLU A 100 -4.18 -5.06 -11.05
CA GLU A 100 -5.29 -4.97 -10.09
C GLU A 100 -4.89 -4.12 -8.89
N PHE A 101 -3.72 -4.38 -8.30
CA PHE A 101 -3.26 -3.62 -7.15
C PHE A 101 -3.09 -2.12 -7.46
N ALA A 102 -2.55 -1.77 -8.63
CA ALA A 102 -2.45 -0.38 -9.07
C ALA A 102 -3.83 0.28 -9.22
N THR A 103 -4.83 -0.44 -9.72
CA THR A 103 -6.20 0.11 -9.80
C THR A 103 -6.78 0.36 -8.41
N VAL A 104 -6.56 -0.55 -7.46
CA VAL A 104 -7.00 -0.39 -6.06
C VAL A 104 -6.32 0.82 -5.41
N VAL A 105 -5.01 1.01 -5.62
CA VAL A 105 -4.28 2.19 -5.11
C VAL A 105 -4.85 3.48 -5.69
N LEU A 106 -5.15 3.53 -6.99
CA LEU A 106 -5.73 4.73 -7.59
C LEU A 106 -7.12 5.05 -6.99
N GLU A 107 -8.00 4.05 -6.86
CA GLU A 107 -9.31 4.27 -6.24
C GLU A 107 -9.18 4.66 -4.76
N PHE A 108 -8.22 4.08 -4.04
CA PHE A 108 -7.93 4.46 -2.67
C PHE A 108 -7.50 5.92 -2.54
N LEU A 109 -6.63 6.41 -3.43
CA LEU A 109 -6.23 7.82 -3.43
C LEU A 109 -7.42 8.76 -3.64
N LYS A 110 -8.41 8.38 -4.45
CA LYS A 110 -9.65 9.16 -4.63
C LYS A 110 -10.50 9.29 -3.36
N ILE A 111 -10.27 8.43 -2.37
CA ILE A 111 -10.96 8.47 -1.08
C ILE A 111 -10.17 9.31 -0.07
N VAL A 112 -8.84 9.19 -0.04
CA VAL A 112 -8.02 9.72 1.07
C VAL A 112 -7.28 11.01 0.75
N LYS A 113 -7.16 11.41 -0.52
CA LYS A 113 -6.48 12.65 -0.91
C LYS A 113 -7.49 13.76 -1.18
N ASP A 114 -7.06 15.00 -0.93
CA ASP A 114 -7.87 16.19 -1.20
C ASP A 114 -8.13 16.38 -2.70
N GLN A 115 -9.19 17.13 -3.00
CA GLN A 115 -9.67 17.35 -4.37
C GLN A 115 -8.57 17.86 -5.32
N GLU A 116 -7.63 18.67 -4.83
CA GLU A 116 -6.49 19.16 -5.64
C GLU A 116 -5.65 18.01 -6.22
N ILE A 117 -5.37 16.98 -5.43
CA ILE A 117 -4.60 15.81 -5.89
C ILE A 117 -5.42 15.00 -6.88
N ILE A 118 -6.74 14.93 -6.70
CA ILE A 118 -7.64 14.20 -7.60
C ILE A 118 -7.72 14.91 -8.95
N ASP A 119 -7.85 16.23 -8.95
CA ASP A 119 -7.86 17.05 -10.16
C ASP A 119 -6.52 16.94 -10.89
N LYS A 120 -5.40 16.97 -10.15
CA LYS A 120 -4.07 16.73 -10.71
C LYS A 120 -3.99 15.37 -11.36
N LEU A 121 -4.39 14.30 -10.65
CA LEU A 121 -4.41 12.94 -11.17
C LEU A 121 -5.20 12.86 -12.48
N ALA A 122 -6.39 13.48 -12.54
CA ALA A 122 -7.26 13.49 -13.72
C ALA A 122 -6.67 14.27 -14.90
N ALA A 123 -5.95 15.37 -14.63
CA ALA A 123 -5.35 16.24 -15.63
C ALA A 123 -4.01 15.73 -16.19
N LEU A 124 -3.43 14.66 -15.64
CA LEU A 124 -2.18 14.08 -16.14
C LEU A 124 -2.31 13.65 -17.60
N ASP A 125 -1.36 14.10 -18.43
CA ASP A 125 -1.23 13.61 -19.79
C ASP A 125 -0.69 12.18 -19.79
N ILE A 126 -1.54 11.26 -20.23
CA ILE A 126 -1.25 9.83 -20.40
C ILE A 126 -1.31 9.39 -21.87
N SER A 127 -1.31 10.36 -22.81
CA SER A 127 -1.40 10.09 -24.25
C SER A 127 -0.16 9.38 -24.82
N VAL A 128 0.99 9.53 -24.15
CA VAL A 128 2.21 8.78 -24.40
C VAL A 128 2.48 7.87 -23.20
N PRO A 129 2.07 6.59 -23.25
CA PRO A 129 2.32 5.65 -22.16
C PRO A 129 3.81 5.46 -21.91
N LYS A 130 4.19 5.30 -20.65
CA LYS A 130 5.56 4.97 -20.26
C LYS A 130 5.86 3.48 -20.44
N PHE A 131 4.85 2.62 -20.29
CA PHE A 131 5.02 1.18 -20.29
C PHE A 131 4.35 0.53 -21.51
N ASP A 132 5.16 0.09 -22.47
CA ASP A 132 4.67 -0.56 -23.70
C ASP A 132 3.82 -1.81 -23.41
N ASP A 133 4.19 -2.56 -22.36
CA ASP A 133 3.49 -3.79 -21.95
C ASP A 133 2.15 -3.54 -21.24
N SER A 134 1.79 -2.27 -21.03
CA SER A 134 0.49 -1.86 -20.49
C SER A 134 -0.44 -1.24 -21.53
N ILE A 135 0.02 -1.03 -22.77
CA ILE A 135 -0.80 -0.44 -23.84
C ILE A 135 -1.99 -1.36 -24.18
N GLY A 136 -3.19 -0.79 -24.16
CA GLY A 136 -4.45 -1.52 -24.39
C GLY A 136 -4.92 -2.36 -23.20
N HIS A 137 -4.16 -2.39 -22.10
CA HIS A 137 -4.56 -3.08 -20.89
C HIS A 137 -5.65 -2.30 -20.15
N TRP A 138 -6.64 -2.98 -19.56
CA TRP A 138 -7.75 -2.32 -18.86
C TRP A 138 -7.30 -1.44 -17.67
N ALA A 139 -6.14 -1.75 -17.09
CA ALA A 139 -5.53 -0.98 -16.00
C ALA A 139 -4.55 0.10 -16.47
N GLN A 140 -4.37 0.31 -17.79
CA GLN A 140 -3.38 1.23 -18.35
C GLN A 140 -3.48 2.63 -17.72
N GLU A 141 -4.70 3.16 -17.62
CA GLU A 141 -4.91 4.49 -17.05
C GLU A 141 -4.41 4.57 -15.60
N SER A 142 -4.74 3.59 -14.76
CA SER A 142 -4.27 3.56 -13.37
C SER A 142 -2.76 3.47 -13.26
N ILE A 143 -2.15 2.62 -14.09
CA ILE A 143 -0.70 2.43 -14.13
C ILE A 143 0.01 3.73 -14.53
N GLU A 144 -0.45 4.37 -15.60
CA GLU A 144 0.16 5.59 -16.13
C GLU A 144 -0.02 6.77 -15.18
N ARG A 145 -1.22 6.99 -14.62
CA ARG A 145 -1.44 8.08 -13.66
C ARG A 145 -0.56 7.92 -12.40
N LEU A 146 -0.51 6.73 -11.81
CA LEU A 146 0.34 6.48 -10.64
C LEU A 146 1.83 6.60 -10.98
N SER A 147 2.25 6.21 -12.19
CA SER A 147 3.63 6.40 -12.64
C SER A 147 3.99 7.88 -12.85
N ARG A 148 3.08 8.66 -13.44
CA ARG A 148 3.27 10.10 -13.67
C ARG A 148 3.33 10.91 -12.37
N MET A 149 2.65 10.43 -11.32
CA MET A 149 2.80 10.97 -9.95
C MET A 149 4.09 10.54 -9.25
N GLY A 150 4.88 9.63 -9.84
CA GLY A 150 6.11 9.11 -9.26
C GLY A 150 5.93 7.93 -8.29
N TYR A 151 4.70 7.43 -8.12
CA TYR A 151 4.42 6.32 -7.20
C TYR A 151 4.81 4.95 -7.78
N ILE A 152 4.76 4.81 -9.11
CA ILE A 152 5.19 3.62 -9.85
C ILE A 152 6.40 3.93 -10.72
N SER A 153 7.54 3.29 -10.45
CA SER A 153 8.73 3.43 -11.30
C SER A 153 8.76 2.43 -12.46
N GLY A 154 8.19 1.23 -12.27
CA GLY A 154 8.36 0.08 -13.16
C GLY A 154 9.58 -0.77 -12.78
N TYR A 155 9.86 -1.80 -13.57
CA TYR A 155 11.04 -2.65 -13.41
C TYR A 155 12.25 -2.09 -14.17
N PRO A 156 13.49 -2.49 -13.83
CA PRO A 156 14.71 -2.00 -14.48
C PRO A 156 14.76 -2.24 -16.01
N ASN A 157 14.02 -3.23 -16.50
CA ASN A 157 13.90 -3.52 -17.93
C ASN A 157 12.90 -2.61 -18.68
N GLY A 158 12.34 -1.59 -18.00
CA GLY A 158 11.38 -0.65 -18.57
C GLY A 158 9.92 -1.12 -18.59
N THR A 159 9.61 -2.29 -18.04
CA THR A 159 8.24 -2.86 -18.06
C THR A 159 7.46 -2.58 -16.77
N PHE A 160 6.14 -2.62 -16.83
CA PHE A 160 5.29 -2.62 -15.63
C PHE A 160 4.95 -4.05 -15.15
N GLN A 161 4.79 -4.98 -16.09
CA GLN A 161 4.30 -6.36 -15.94
C GLN A 161 2.91 -6.44 -15.31
N PRO A 162 1.86 -5.98 -16.02
CA PRO A 162 0.51 -5.88 -15.45
C PRO A 162 -0.08 -7.21 -14.95
N GLN A 163 0.32 -8.32 -15.58
CA GLN A 163 -0.18 -9.67 -15.27
C GLN A 163 0.66 -10.42 -14.23
N SER A 164 1.83 -9.89 -13.85
CA SER A 164 2.63 -10.47 -12.78
C SER A 164 1.94 -10.23 -11.43
N PHE A 165 2.04 -11.18 -10.52
CA PHE A 165 1.57 -11.01 -9.16
C PHE A 165 2.45 -10.03 -8.39
N ILE A 166 1.84 -9.18 -7.55
CA ILE A 166 2.58 -8.20 -6.77
C ILE A 166 3.14 -8.84 -5.50
N LYS A 167 4.42 -8.55 -5.21
CA LYS A 167 5.10 -9.01 -4.00
C LYS A 167 4.76 -8.14 -2.80
N ARG A 168 4.94 -8.67 -1.59
CA ARG A 168 4.79 -7.93 -0.33
C ARG A 168 5.66 -6.68 -0.29
N SER A 169 6.94 -6.78 -0.66
CA SER A 169 7.86 -5.63 -0.72
C SER A 169 7.42 -4.56 -1.73
N GLU A 170 6.92 -4.99 -2.88
CA GLU A 170 6.41 -4.09 -3.91
C GLU A 170 5.13 -3.37 -3.48
N SER A 171 4.23 -4.08 -2.79
CA SER A 171 2.98 -3.50 -2.28
C SER A 171 3.24 -2.40 -1.24
N VAL A 172 4.16 -2.62 -0.28
CA VAL A 172 4.45 -1.60 0.75
C VAL A 172 5.11 -0.37 0.14
N ALA A 173 6.08 -0.56 -0.77
CA ALA A 173 6.75 0.55 -1.42
C ALA A 173 5.78 1.40 -2.27
N LEU A 174 4.82 0.77 -2.95
CA LEU A 174 3.80 1.49 -3.71
C LEU A 174 2.82 2.24 -2.80
N ILE A 175 2.31 1.59 -1.73
CA ILE A 175 1.39 2.22 -0.78
C ILE A 175 2.05 3.41 -0.09
N ASN A 176 3.28 3.23 0.42
CA ASN A 176 4.04 4.27 1.11
C ASN A 176 4.21 5.51 0.23
N ARG A 177 4.68 5.33 -1.02
CA ARG A 177 4.82 6.44 -1.97
C ARG A 177 3.48 7.11 -2.26
N ALA A 178 2.42 6.34 -2.46
CA ALA A 178 1.09 6.89 -2.74
C ALA A 178 0.53 7.69 -1.55
N LEU A 179 0.82 7.27 -0.32
CA LEU A 179 0.47 7.97 0.91
C LEU A 179 1.41 9.15 1.20
N GLU A 180 2.54 9.28 0.49
CA GLU A 180 3.63 10.20 0.82
C GLU A 180 4.18 9.96 2.24
N ARG A 181 4.28 8.68 2.58
CA ARG A 181 4.68 8.15 3.88
C ARG A 181 6.01 7.42 3.75
N GLY A 182 6.99 7.76 4.58
CA GLY A 182 8.32 7.15 4.57
C GLY A 182 9.07 7.29 3.22
N PRO A 183 10.07 6.44 2.93
CA PRO A 183 10.48 5.26 3.71
C PRO A 183 11.08 5.61 5.08
N LEU A 184 10.95 4.72 6.05
CA LEU A 184 11.38 4.97 7.43
C LEU A 184 12.90 4.92 7.59
N ASN A 185 13.54 6.08 7.79
CA ASN A 185 14.99 6.16 7.98
C ASN A 185 15.39 5.77 9.40
N GLU A 186 16.60 5.21 9.55
CA GLU A 186 17.14 4.74 10.84
C GLU A 186 16.25 3.65 11.51
N ALA A 187 15.39 2.99 10.73
CA ALA A 187 14.54 1.92 11.22
C ALA A 187 15.35 0.72 11.75
N PRO A 188 14.96 0.11 12.87
CA PRO A 188 15.63 -1.06 13.40
C PRO A 188 15.35 -2.28 12.53
N LYS A 189 16.32 -3.21 12.45
CA LYS A 189 16.09 -4.53 11.84
C LYS A 189 15.17 -5.37 12.72
N THR A 190 13.92 -5.53 12.29
CA THR A 190 12.87 -6.28 13.03
C THR A 190 12.57 -7.65 12.41
N PHE A 191 12.70 -7.80 11.10
CA PHE A 191 12.45 -9.05 10.40
C PHE A 191 13.77 -9.77 10.07
N PRO A 192 13.98 -11.02 10.51
CA PRO A 192 15.24 -11.73 10.31
C PRO A 192 15.52 -12.06 8.84
N ASP A 193 14.47 -12.17 8.01
CA ASP A 193 14.54 -12.48 6.57
C ASP A 193 14.63 -11.25 5.66
N VAL A 194 14.74 -10.05 6.24
CA VAL A 194 14.93 -8.80 5.49
C VAL A 194 16.27 -8.21 5.87
N ASP A 195 17.21 -8.22 4.91
CA ASP A 195 18.51 -7.56 5.09
C ASP A 195 18.35 -6.04 5.08
N GLU A 196 19.18 -5.31 5.83
CA GLU A 196 19.15 -3.84 5.86
C GLU A 196 19.54 -3.22 4.50
N SER A 197 20.30 -3.95 3.69
CA SER A 197 20.63 -3.56 2.31
C SER A 197 19.53 -3.92 1.31
N TYR A 198 18.46 -4.59 1.73
CA TYR A 198 17.34 -4.91 0.83
C TYR A 198 16.65 -3.62 0.40
N TRP A 199 16.35 -3.50 -0.89
CA TRP A 199 15.89 -2.24 -1.49
C TRP A 199 14.62 -1.67 -0.82
N ALA A 200 13.74 -2.54 -0.30
CA ALA A 200 12.51 -2.15 0.38
C ALA A 200 12.61 -2.22 1.90
N PHE A 201 13.80 -2.37 2.51
CA PHE A 201 13.95 -2.52 3.96
C PHE A 201 13.19 -1.42 4.73
N ARG A 202 13.41 -0.16 4.34
CA ARG A 202 12.77 0.99 4.98
C ARG A 202 11.26 1.07 4.70
N ASP A 203 10.84 0.69 3.50
CA ASP A 203 9.41 0.61 3.16
C ASP A 203 8.67 -0.48 3.93
N ILE A 204 9.35 -1.62 4.17
CA ILE A 204 8.85 -2.72 4.98
C ILE A 204 8.73 -2.28 6.43
N ALA A 205 9.76 -1.64 6.99
CA ALA A 205 9.70 -1.11 8.35
C ALA A 205 8.56 -0.10 8.49
N GLU A 206 8.40 0.80 7.52
CA GLU A 206 7.31 1.76 7.47
C GLU A 206 5.94 1.05 7.51
N GLY A 207 5.68 0.12 6.59
CA GLY A 207 4.35 -0.48 6.45
C GLY A 207 3.98 -1.56 7.48
N ALA A 208 4.99 -2.16 8.14
CA ALA A 208 4.81 -3.33 8.98
C ALA A 208 4.96 -3.09 10.49
N LEU A 209 5.46 -1.92 10.90
CA LEU A 209 5.66 -1.56 12.30
C LEU A 209 4.69 -0.45 12.72
N ASP A 210 4.10 -0.60 13.89
CA ASP A 210 3.49 0.52 14.60
C ASP A 210 4.63 1.33 15.21
N HIS A 211 4.73 2.61 14.89
CA HIS A 211 5.90 3.40 15.29
C HIS A 211 5.62 4.89 15.40
N LYS A 212 6.48 5.57 16.15
CA LYS A 212 6.63 7.03 16.12
C LYS A 212 7.76 7.41 15.19
N PHE A 213 7.60 8.55 14.53
CA PHE A 213 8.64 9.14 13.70
C PHE A 213 8.73 10.63 13.94
N ILE A 214 9.87 11.20 13.53
CA ILE A 214 10.08 12.64 13.39
C ILE A 214 10.42 12.96 11.94
N ILE A 215 10.09 14.15 11.50
CA ILE A 215 10.40 14.69 10.18
C ILE A 215 11.63 15.58 10.33
N LYS A 216 12.72 15.20 9.65
CA LYS A 216 13.93 16.02 9.52
C LYS A 216 13.84 16.88 8.24
N GLU A 217 14.94 17.55 7.88
CA GLU A 217 15.05 18.32 6.64
C GLU A 217 14.62 17.50 5.42
N ASP A 218 14.13 18.18 4.38
CA ASP A 218 13.63 17.58 3.13
C ASP A 218 12.46 16.58 3.29
N ASN A 219 11.66 16.73 4.35
CA ASN A 219 10.50 15.89 4.66
C ASN A 219 10.87 14.40 4.89
N ILE A 220 12.09 14.16 5.40
CA ILE A 220 12.60 12.82 5.65
C ILE A 220 12.06 12.30 6.99
N GLU A 221 11.26 11.22 6.93
CA GLU A 221 10.80 10.51 8.13
C GLU A 221 11.93 9.67 8.74
N VAL A 222 12.18 9.86 10.03
CA VAL A 222 13.16 9.13 10.82
C VAL A 222 12.48 8.45 11.98
N PHE A 223 12.77 7.16 12.14
CA PHE A 223 12.28 6.33 13.24
C PHE A 223 12.63 6.94 14.60
N LEU A 224 11.66 6.95 15.50
CA LEU A 224 11.85 7.34 16.89
C LEU A 224 11.73 6.14 17.84
N GLN A 225 10.62 5.41 17.78
CA GLN A 225 10.39 4.21 18.60
C GLN A 225 9.25 3.34 18.05
N ILE A 226 9.28 2.05 18.36
CA ILE A 226 8.14 1.13 18.14
C ILE A 226 7.05 1.44 19.17
N ILE A 227 5.79 1.30 18.76
CA ILE A 227 4.62 1.40 19.64
C ILE A 227 3.95 0.03 19.62
N GLU A 228 3.93 -0.69 20.74
CA GLU A 228 3.08 -1.89 20.85
C GLU A 228 1.67 -1.44 21.25
N LYS A 229 0.66 -1.75 20.43
CA LYS A 229 -0.76 -1.53 20.71
C LYS A 229 -1.46 -2.85 21.01
#